data_AF-A0A9D9V1R6-F1
#
_entry.id   AF-A0A9D9V1R6-F1
#
_cell.length_a   1.000
_cell.length_b   1.000
_cell.length_c   1.000
_cell.angle_alpha   90.00
_cell.angle_beta   90.00
_cell.angle_gamma   90.00
#
_symmetry.space_group_name_H-M   'P 1'
#
loop_
_entity.id
_entity.type
_entity.pdbx_description
1 polymer ?
#
loop_
_entity_poly.entity_id
_entity_poly.type
_entity_poly.pdbx_seq_one_letter_code
_entity_poly.pdbx_strand_id
1 'polypeptide(L)'
;MMDTMKIRFFEKKSQLEVWFSSLDINSLDIIRYASFFTVGFLGGLLFKRWSKYIILIVVSVVMMLAILQGFSIITINFIRIQRLTGFSNITNLQSMFLVLVDITKKYAWEFGCSGIGFIFGFKTG
;
A
#
# COMPACT_ATOMS: atom_id res chain seq x y z
N MET A 1 -29.67 4.33 35.48
CA MET A 1 -28.73 5.09 34.62
C MET A 1 -27.89 4.20 33.70
N MET A 2 -27.75 2.88 33.97
CA MET A 2 -27.07 1.92 33.09
C MET A 2 -27.92 1.44 31.90
N ASP A 3 -29.25 1.42 32.01
CA ASP A 3 -30.12 0.90 30.94
C ASP A 3 -30.26 1.86 29.75
N THR A 4 -30.28 3.17 29.99
CA THR A 4 -30.29 4.19 28.94
C THR A 4 -29.01 4.22 28.10
N MET A 5 -27.89 3.73 28.65
CA MET A 5 -26.62 3.68 27.94
C MET A 5 -26.57 2.52 26.92
N LYS A 6 -27.11 1.34 27.28
CA LYS A 6 -27.20 0.19 26.37
C LYS A 6 -28.14 0.45 25.19
N ILE A 7 -29.26 1.14 25.42
CA ILE A 7 -30.24 1.47 24.38
C ILE A 7 -29.63 2.42 23.33
N ARG A 8 -28.87 3.45 23.75
CA ARG A 8 -28.14 4.34 22.82
C ARG A 8 -27.06 3.64 22.01
N PHE A 9 -26.40 2.62 22.58
CA PHE A 9 -25.41 1.82 21.86
C PHE A 9 -26.05 0.93 20.79
N PHE A 10 -27.23 0.37 21.07
CA PHE A 10 -28.00 -0.41 20.10
C PHE A 10 -28.54 0.46 18.96
N GLU A 11 -29.05 1.65 19.26
CA GLU A 11 -29.47 2.62 18.25
C GLU A 11 -28.30 3.06 17.34
N LYS A 12 -27.12 3.32 17.92
CA LYS A 12 -25.93 3.67 17.12
C LYS A 12 -25.45 2.53 16.23
N LYS A 13 -25.52 1.27 16.70
CA LYS A 13 -25.23 0.10 15.86
C LYS A 13 -26.21 -0.03 14.71
N SER A 14 -27.50 0.13 14.99
CA SER A 14 -28.56 0.09 13.97
C SER A 14 -28.41 1.20 12.93
N GLN A 15 -28.08 2.42 13.34
CA GLN A 15 -27.83 3.52 12.41
C GLN A 15 -26.58 3.29 11.55
N LEU A 16 -25.52 2.69 12.11
CA LEU A 16 -24.35 2.29 11.35
C LEU A 16 -24.70 1.23 10.32
N GLU A 17 -25.44 0.19 10.70
CA GLU A 17 -25.91 -0.85 9.77
C GLU A 17 -26.79 -0.27 8.67
N VAL A 18 -27.71 0.66 8.99
CA VAL A 18 -28.56 1.36 8.01
C VAL A 18 -27.72 2.23 7.07
N TRP A 19 -26.70 2.93 7.58
CA TRP A 19 -25.73 3.68 6.77
C TRP A 19 -24.91 2.75 5.86
N PHE A 20 -24.44 1.62 6.38
CA PHE A 20 -23.68 0.62 5.62
C PHE A 20 -24.54 -0.01 4.51
N SER A 21 -25.82 -0.29 4.78
CA SER A 21 -26.75 -0.77 3.75
C SER A 21 -27.14 0.30 2.72
N SER A 22 -27.09 1.59 3.07
CA SER A 22 -27.33 2.69 2.11
C SER A 22 -26.16 2.96 1.15
N LEU A 23 -24.98 2.41 1.47
CA LEU A 23 -23.74 2.63 0.71
C LEU A 23 -23.41 1.50 -0.27
N ASP A 24 -24.18 0.40 -0.31
CA ASP A 24 -23.91 -0.78 -1.15
C ASP A 24 -22.46 -1.33 -0.97
N ILE A 25 -21.85 -1.06 0.19
CA ILE A 25 -20.52 -1.52 0.54
C ILE A 25 -20.65 -2.83 1.28
N ASN A 26 -20.20 -3.90 0.63
CA ASN A 26 -20.20 -5.24 1.19
C ASN A 26 -19.29 -5.29 2.44
N SER A 27 -19.74 -5.94 3.52
CA SER A 27 -18.98 -5.97 4.79
C SER A 27 -17.58 -6.58 4.64
N LEU A 28 -17.38 -7.42 3.62
CA LEU A 28 -16.09 -7.97 3.23
C LEU A 28 -15.10 -6.91 2.73
N ASP A 29 -15.57 -5.89 1.99
CA ASP A 29 -14.70 -4.83 1.46
C ASP A 29 -14.21 -3.92 2.59
N ILE A 30 -15.06 -3.66 3.59
CA ILE A 30 -14.68 -2.87 4.78
C ILE A 30 -13.55 -3.56 5.55
N ILE A 31 -13.66 -4.87 5.78
CA ILE A 31 -12.62 -5.66 6.46
C ILE A 31 -11.33 -5.63 5.65
N ARG A 32 -11.44 -5.73 4.32
CA ARG A 32 -10.30 -5.67 3.41
C ARG A 32 -9.59 -4.31 3.48
N TYR A 33 -10.31 -3.20 3.41
CA TYR A 33 -9.73 -1.86 3.54
C TYR A 33 -9.14 -1.59 4.92
N ALA A 34 -9.80 -2.03 6.00
CA ALA A 34 -9.28 -1.91 7.36
C ALA A 34 -7.97 -2.70 7.57
N SER A 35 -7.88 -3.88 6.94
CA SER A 35 -6.66 -4.70 6.96
C SER A 35 -5.50 -3.99 6.24
N PHE A 36 -5.75 -3.46 5.04
CA PHE A 36 -4.74 -2.67 4.30
C PHE A 36 -4.33 -1.41 5.04
N PHE A 37 -5.27 -0.72 5.69
CA PHE A 37 -4.98 0.43 6.53
C PHE A 37 -4.07 0.07 7.71
N THR A 38 -4.34 -1.06 8.39
CA THR A 38 -3.55 -1.52 9.54
C THR A 38 -2.15 -1.93 9.14
N VAL A 39 -1.99 -2.62 8.00
CA VAL A 39 -0.68 -2.97 7.43
C VAL A 39 0.09 -1.70 7.07
N GLY A 40 -0.55 -0.75 6.39
CA GLY A 40 0.05 0.56 6.09
C GLY A 40 0.48 1.29 7.35
N PHE A 41 -0.38 1.35 8.37
CA PHE A 41 -0.13 1.99 9.66
C PHE A 41 1.05 1.38 10.41
N LEU A 42 1.10 0.05 10.55
CA LEU A 42 2.24 -0.65 11.16
C LEU A 42 3.53 -0.41 10.38
N GLY A 43 3.44 -0.44 9.04
CA GLY A 43 4.55 -0.10 8.15
C GLY A 43 5.08 1.31 8.43
N GLY A 44 4.20 2.31 8.50
CA GLY A 44 4.57 3.70 8.77
C GLY A 44 5.20 3.90 10.15
N LEU A 45 4.66 3.22 11.17
CA LEU A 45 5.15 3.27 12.54
C LEU A 45 6.59 2.73 12.62
N LEU A 46 6.85 1.57 12.03
CA LEU A 46 8.20 1.00 11.95
C LEU A 46 9.13 1.87 11.10
N PHE A 47 8.63 2.46 10.02
CA PHE A 47 9.43 3.29 9.13
C PHE A 47 9.93 4.56 9.81
N LYS A 48 9.22 5.14 10.78
CA LYS A 48 9.63 6.40 11.41
C LYS A 48 11.05 6.35 11.96
N ARG A 49 11.37 5.28 12.71
CA ARG A 49 12.67 5.10 13.35
C ARG A 49 13.79 4.78 12.37
N TRP A 50 13.49 4.09 11.28
CA TRP A 50 14.48 3.59 10.32
C TRP A 50 14.52 4.35 8.99
N SER A 51 13.63 5.31 8.78
CA SER A 51 13.42 6.03 7.52
C SER A 51 14.71 6.58 6.92
N LYS A 52 15.56 7.21 7.74
CA LYS A 52 16.83 7.78 7.30
C LYS A 52 17.78 6.72 6.73
N TYR A 53 17.87 5.56 7.39
CA TYR A 53 18.74 4.46 6.95
C TYR A 53 18.19 3.80 5.69
N ILE A 54 16.87 3.58 5.62
CA ILE A 54 16.24 2.97 4.46
C ILE A 54 16.42 3.86 3.22
N ILE A 55 16.18 5.17 3.35
CA ILE A 55 16.39 6.12 2.25
C ILE A 55 17.86 6.10 1.80
N LEU A 56 18.81 6.13 2.74
CA LEU A 56 20.23 6.12 2.42
C LEU A 56 20.66 4.84 1.69
N ILE A 57 20.18 3.67 2.15
CA ILE A 57 20.44 2.38 1.49
C ILE A 57 19.84 2.37 0.08
N VAL A 58 18.59 2.80 -0.08
CA VAL A 58 17.92 2.81 -1.39
C VAL A 58 18.66 3.72 -2.37
N VAL A 59 19.03 4.94 -1.96
CA VAL A 59 19.79 5.87 -2.80
C VAL A 59 21.15 5.28 -3.17
N SER A 60 21.85 4.67 -2.22
CA SER A 60 23.15 4.03 -2.45
C SER A 60 23.04 2.87 -3.45
N VAL A 61 22.03 2.00 -3.31
CA VAL A 61 21.79 0.88 -4.22
C VAL A 61 21.43 1.37 -5.61
N VAL A 62 20.58 2.39 -5.74
CA VAL A 62 20.20 2.96 -7.05
C VAL A 62 21.40 3.58 -7.74
N MET A 63 22.25 4.34 -7.02
CA MET A 63 23.49 4.89 -7.56
C MET A 63 24.44 3.77 -8.02
N MET A 64 24.62 2.74 -7.20
CA MET A 64 25.47 1.60 -7.54
C MET A 64 24.96 0.90 -8.80
N LEU A 65 23.66 0.59 -8.90
CA LEU A 65 23.07 -0.01 -10.09
C LEU A 65 23.22 0.86 -11.34
N ALA A 66 23.04 2.18 -11.22
CA ALA A 66 23.21 3.12 -12.33
C ALA A 66 24.65 3.14 -12.84
N ILE A 67 25.63 3.12 -11.94
CA ILE A 67 27.06 3.05 -12.29
C ILE A 67 27.37 1.71 -12.96
N LEU A 68 26.96 0.57 -12.39
CA LEU A 68 27.22 -0.75 -12.97
C LEU A 68 26.57 -0.93 -14.34
N GLN A 69 25.40 -0.31 -14.56
CA GLN A 69 24.75 -0.27 -15.87
C GLN A 69 25.54 0.62 -16.85
N GLY A 70 26.03 1.79 -16.41
CA GLY A 70 26.83 2.70 -17.24
C GLY A 70 28.16 2.08 -17.70
N PHE A 71 28.78 1.24 -16.88
CA PHE A 71 29.98 0.48 -17.25
C PHE A 71 29.68 -0.82 -18.02
N SER A 72 28.41 -1.11 -18.35
CA SER A 72 27.96 -2.35 -19.01
C SER A 72 28.38 -3.64 -18.30
N ILE A 73 28.74 -3.58 -17.02
CA ILE A 73 29.12 -4.74 -16.19
C ILE A 73 27.88 -5.58 -15.87
N ILE A 74 26.72 -4.93 -15.72
CA ILE A 74 25.42 -5.58 -15.53
C ILE A 74 24.49 -5.18 -16.68
N THR A 75 24.14 -6.14 -17.52
CA THR A 75 23.02 -6.02 -18.46
C THR A 75 21.75 -6.45 -17.74
N ILE A 76 20.80 -5.54 -17.54
CA ILE A 76 19.50 -5.86 -16.94
C ILE A 76 18.78 -6.82 -17.89
N ASN A 77 18.70 -8.10 -17.51
CA ASN A 77 18.00 -9.10 -18.29
C ASN A 77 16.49 -9.02 -18.00
N PHE A 78 15.79 -8.22 -18.81
CA PHE A 78 14.35 -8.01 -18.70
C PHE A 78 13.55 -9.32 -18.84
N ILE A 79 14.05 -10.31 -19.58
CA ILE A 79 13.41 -11.64 -19.73
C ILE A 79 13.39 -12.38 -18.38
N ARG A 80 14.45 -12.26 -17.58
CA ARG A 80 14.51 -12.88 -16.25
C ARG A 80 13.59 -12.15 -15.26
N ILE A 81 13.50 -10.82 -15.33
CA ILE A 81 12.55 -10.02 -14.53
C ILE A 81 11.10 -10.39 -14.90
N GLN A 82 10.81 -10.54 -16.19
CA GLN A 82 9.51 -10.97 -16.70
C GLN A 82 9.08 -12.31 -16.11
N ARG A 83 9.99 -13.29 -16.05
CA ARG A 83 9.73 -14.61 -15.47
C ARG A 83 9.54 -14.59 -13.95
N LEU A 84 10.26 -13.74 -13.23
CA LEU A 84 10.16 -13.63 -11.77
C LEU A 84 8.91 -12.87 -11.31
N THR A 85 8.47 -11.88 -12.10
CA THR A 85 7.34 -11.02 -11.74
C THR A 85 6.02 -11.46 -12.37
N GLY A 86 6.06 -12.31 -13.40
CA GLY A 86 4.87 -12.77 -14.13
C GLY A 86 4.25 -11.68 -15.03
N PHE A 87 4.86 -10.50 -15.12
CA PHE A 87 4.35 -9.41 -15.94
C PHE A 87 4.62 -9.66 -17.43
N SER A 88 3.59 -9.68 -18.27
CA SER A 88 3.74 -9.77 -19.73
C SER A 88 4.25 -8.43 -20.31
N ASN A 89 5.17 -8.48 -21.28
CA ASN A 89 5.68 -7.31 -22.05
C ASN A 89 6.57 -6.31 -21.31
N ILE A 90 7.39 -6.76 -20.35
CA ILE A 90 8.49 -5.93 -19.85
C ILE A 90 9.67 -6.04 -20.81
N THR A 91 9.77 -5.11 -21.75
CA THR A 91 10.90 -5.02 -22.69
C THR A 91 11.93 -3.99 -22.23
N ASN A 92 11.47 -2.87 -21.65
CA ASN A 92 12.29 -1.73 -21.24
C ASN A 92 11.83 -1.18 -19.87
N LEU A 93 12.67 -0.37 -19.19
CA LEU A 93 12.32 0.30 -17.92
C LEU A 93 11.00 1.10 -17.99
N GLN A 94 10.74 1.77 -19.11
CA GLN A 94 9.50 2.53 -19.33
C GLN A 94 8.26 1.62 -19.35
N SER A 95 8.34 0.44 -19.98
CA SER A 95 7.24 -0.53 -19.97
C SER A 95 6.98 -1.09 -18.57
N MET A 96 8.04 -1.29 -17.78
CA MET A 96 7.93 -1.72 -16.39
C MET A 96 7.20 -0.68 -15.54
N PHE A 97 7.52 0.61 -15.71
CA PHE A 97 6.84 1.70 -15.02
C PHE A 97 5.36 1.78 -15.40
N LEU A 98 5.02 1.66 -16.69
CA LEU A 98 3.64 1.68 -17.15
C LEU A 98 2.80 0.53 -16.56
N VAL A 99 3.36 -0.68 -16.48
CA VAL A 99 2.70 -1.84 -15.84
C VAL A 99 2.48 -1.58 -14.35
N LEU A 100 3.46 -1.01 -13.65
CA LEU A 100 3.31 -0.61 -12.24
C LEU A 100 2.21 0.42 -12.04
N VAL A 101 2.13 1.44 -12.90
CA VAL A 101 1.07 2.45 -12.87
C VAL A 101 -0.31 1.80 -13.09
N ASP A 102 -0.41 0.87 -14.03
CA ASP A 102 -1.69 0.20 -14.34
C ASP A 102 -2.18 -0.68 -13.19
N ILE A 103 -1.26 -1.42 -12.54
CA ILE A 103 -1.56 -2.17 -11.32
C ILE A 103 -1.98 -1.23 -10.18
N THR A 104 -1.29 -0.10 -10.04
CA THR A 104 -1.63 0.90 -9.00
C THR A 104 -3.02 1.49 -9.24
N LYS A 105 -3.41 1.73 -10.50
CA LYS A 105 -4.77 2.17 -10.86
C LYS A 105 -5.81 1.10 -10.53
N LYS A 106 -5.52 -0.16 -10.83
CA LYS A 106 -6.43 -1.29 -10.56
C LYS A 106 -6.72 -1.48 -9.07
N TYR A 107 -5.74 -1.21 -8.20
CA TYR A 107 -5.85 -1.33 -6.74
C TYR A 107 -5.77 0.03 -6.04
N ALA A 108 -6.24 1.10 -6.69
CA ALA A 108 -6.07 2.47 -6.21
C ALA A 108 -6.69 2.71 -4.84
N TRP A 109 -7.80 2.04 -4.52
CA TRP A 109 -8.48 2.14 -3.22
C TRP A 109 -7.75 1.43 -2.11
N GLU A 110 -7.26 0.21 -2.34
CA GLU A 110 -6.43 -0.49 -1.37
C GLU A 110 -5.10 0.23 -1.13
N PHE A 111 -4.49 0.75 -2.20
CA PHE A 111 -3.25 1.52 -2.13
C PHE A 111 -3.45 2.86 -1.41
N GLY A 112 -4.59 3.53 -1.65
CA GLY A 112 -5.00 4.75 -0.96
C GLY A 112 -5.22 4.53 0.53
N CYS A 113 -6.00 3.50 0.91
CA CYS A 113 -6.21 3.14 2.31
C CYS A 113 -4.91 2.78 3.04
N SER A 114 -4.04 1.98 2.39
CA SER A 114 -2.72 1.65 2.94
C SER A 114 -1.83 2.89 3.07
N GLY A 115 -1.81 3.77 2.07
CA GLY A 115 -1.03 5.01 2.08
C GLY A 115 -1.48 5.99 3.18
N ILE A 116 -2.79 6.17 3.36
CA ILE A 116 -3.35 6.97 4.45
C ILE A 116 -2.95 6.34 5.80
N GLY A 117 -3.12 5.02 5.94
CA GLY A 117 -2.66 4.27 7.12
C GLY A 117 -1.19 4.52 7.41
N PHE A 118 -0.32 4.45 6.40
CA PHE A 118 1.11 4.69 6.50
C PHE A 118 1.44 6.10 6.97
N ILE A 119 0.80 7.13 6.41
CA ILE A 119 1.02 8.52 6.84
C ILE A 119 0.63 8.71 8.31
N PHE A 120 -0.52 8.17 8.72
CA PHE A 120 -0.94 8.22 10.12
C PHE A 120 0.01 7.45 11.03
N GLY A 121 0.45 6.26 10.62
CA GLY A 121 1.42 5.43 11.36
C GLY A 121 2.77 6.12 11.51
N PHE A 122 3.27 6.74 10.44
CA PHE A 122 4.52 7.49 10.46
C PHE A 122 4.44 8.75 11.33
N LYS A 123 3.29 9.44 11.32
CA LYS A 123 3.07 10.61 12.18
C LYS A 123 2.98 10.21 13.66
N THR A 124 2.23 9.16 13.96
CA THR A 124 1.95 8.69 15.34
C THR A 124 3.10 7.90 15.99
N GLY A 125 3.91 7.18 15.21
CA GLY A 125 5.02 6.36 15.70
C GLY A 125 6.24 7.10 16.20
#